data_AF-A0A101WYJ4-F1
#
_entry.id   AF-A0A101WYJ4-F1
#
_cell.length_a   1.000
_cell.length_b   1.000
_cell.length_c   1.000
_cell.angle_alpha   90.00
_cell.angle_beta   90.00
_cell.angle_gamma   90.00
#
_symmetry.space_group_name_H-M   'P 1'
#
loop_
_entity.id
_entity.type
_entity.pdbx_description
1 polymer ?
#
loop_
_entity_poly.entity_id
_entity_poly.type
_entity_poly.pdbx_seq_one_letter_code
_entity_poly.pdbx_strand_id
1 'polypeptide(L)'
;MTSLALFRGEWFKPRSPGYWKGEDGKYKLVIIIRNDRYVVNEDKRIIYLKDFDLTLRFKGKLKWHGRQGRLEVIYNEARRSWYAHIPVEVEIVAEAKGNLRASVDLGIVNLATVYVEDGTWYIFKGGSVLSQYRMISQ
;
A
#
# COMPACT_ATOMS: atom_id res chain seq x y z
N MET A 1 -4.08 -2.42 1.94
CA MET A 1 -3.35 -2.87 0.72
C MET A 1 -1.94 -2.29 0.75
N THR A 2 -0.92 -3.12 0.53
CA THR A 2 0.46 -2.63 0.33
C THR A 2 0.78 -2.65 -1.17
N SER A 3 1.40 -1.58 -1.67
CA SER A 3 1.87 -1.47 -3.06
C SER A 3 3.40 -1.36 -3.08
N LEU A 4 4.04 -2.17 -3.92
CA LEU A 4 5.49 -2.20 -4.11
C LEU A 4 5.82 -2.00 -5.59
N ALA A 5 6.81 -1.16 -5.89
CA ALA A 5 7.28 -0.98 -7.27
C ALA A 5 8.29 -2.08 -7.61
N LEU A 6 8.17 -2.70 -8.78
CA LEU A 6 9.08 -3.77 -9.22
C LEU A 6 10.29 -3.21 -9.98
N PHE A 7 11.44 -3.90 -9.91
CA PHE A 7 12.61 -3.57 -10.71
C PHE A 7 12.46 -4.06 -12.16
N ARG A 8 13.16 -3.39 -13.08
CA ARG A 8 13.26 -3.78 -14.48
C ARG A 8 14.36 -4.85 -14.60
N GLY A 9 13.98 -6.11 -14.81
CA GLY A 9 14.87 -7.25 -15.11
C GLY A 9 14.60 -7.82 -16.51
N GLU A 10 15.37 -8.83 -16.92
CA GLU A 10 15.16 -9.50 -18.22
C GLU A 10 13.73 -10.04 -18.35
N TRP A 11 13.12 -9.76 -19.49
CA TRP A 11 11.69 -9.96 -19.73
C TRP A 11 11.38 -11.42 -20.07
N PHE A 12 10.74 -12.14 -19.14
CA PHE A 12 10.05 -13.39 -19.43
C PHE A 12 8.63 -13.09 -19.93
N LYS A 13 8.17 -13.76 -21.00
CA LYS A 13 6.81 -13.62 -21.57
C LYS A 13 5.93 -14.80 -21.12
N PRO A 14 5.26 -14.74 -19.96
CA PRO A 14 4.31 -15.77 -19.54
C PRO A 14 3.09 -15.79 -20.49
N ARG A 15 2.45 -16.95 -20.64
CA ARG A 15 1.15 -17.04 -21.36
C ARG A 15 0.09 -16.31 -20.53
N SER A 16 -0.64 -15.42 -21.18
CA SER A 16 -1.56 -14.47 -20.55
C SER A 16 -2.78 -15.18 -19.93
N PRO A 17 -3.08 -14.96 -18.63
CA PRO A 17 -4.43 -15.10 -18.10
C PRO A 17 -5.39 -14.15 -18.85
N GLY A 18 -6.67 -14.53 -18.98
CA GLY A 18 -7.68 -13.86 -19.80
C GLY A 18 -7.68 -12.33 -19.73
N TYR A 19 -7.71 -11.71 -20.91
CA TYR A 19 -7.49 -10.28 -21.17
C TYR A 19 -8.56 -9.38 -20.53
N TRP A 20 -8.12 -8.27 -19.92
CA TRP A 20 -8.98 -7.16 -19.55
C TRP A 20 -8.74 -6.01 -20.54
N LYS A 21 -9.74 -5.75 -21.39
CA LYS A 21 -9.74 -4.60 -22.31
C LYS A 21 -10.31 -3.39 -21.57
N GLY A 22 -9.59 -2.28 -21.57
CA GLY A 22 -10.08 -1.00 -21.08
C GLY A 22 -11.17 -0.44 -21.99
N GLU A 23 -11.95 0.51 -21.47
CA GLU A 23 -12.99 1.23 -22.24
C GLU A 23 -12.39 1.99 -23.44
N ASP A 24 -11.12 2.39 -23.34
CA ASP A 24 -10.32 3.01 -24.40
C ASP A 24 -9.82 2.02 -25.46
N GLY A 25 -10.18 0.75 -25.33
CA GLY A 25 -9.76 -0.33 -26.21
C GLY A 25 -8.34 -0.84 -25.99
N LYS A 26 -7.59 -0.28 -25.02
CA LYS A 26 -6.24 -0.74 -24.69
C LYS A 26 -6.26 -1.92 -23.74
N TYR A 27 -5.25 -2.78 -23.85
CA TYR A 27 -5.11 -3.93 -22.96
C TYR A 27 -4.50 -3.52 -21.62
N LYS A 28 -5.14 -3.90 -20.52
CA LYS A 28 -4.53 -3.79 -19.18
C LYS A 28 -3.58 -4.97 -18.97
N LEU A 29 -2.29 -4.66 -18.80
CA LEU A 29 -1.28 -5.65 -18.46
C LEU A 29 -1.36 -6.00 -16.98
N VAL A 30 -1.99 -7.15 -16.68
CA VAL A 30 -2.21 -7.63 -15.31
C VAL A 30 -1.81 -9.10 -15.22
N ILE A 31 -1.06 -9.46 -14.16
CA ILE A 31 -0.80 -10.84 -13.76
C ILE A 31 -1.42 -11.04 -12.38
N ILE A 32 -2.24 -12.07 -12.25
CA ILE A 32 -2.93 -12.40 -11.00
C ILE A 32 -2.43 -13.75 -10.50
N ILE A 33 -1.93 -13.79 -9.26
CA ILE A 33 -1.37 -14.99 -8.64
C ILE A 33 -2.12 -15.29 -7.34
N ARG A 34 -2.56 -16.54 -7.16
CA ARG A 34 -3.25 -17.00 -5.94
C ARG A 34 -2.29 -16.94 -4.75
N ASN A 35 -2.81 -16.71 -3.54
CA ASN A 35 -2.01 -16.45 -2.34
C ASN A 35 -1.03 -17.56 -1.96
N ASP A 36 -1.36 -18.81 -2.27
CA ASP A 36 -0.51 -20.00 -2.04
C ASP A 36 0.52 -20.23 -3.16
N ARG A 37 0.45 -19.48 -4.27
CA ARG A 37 1.31 -19.63 -5.45
C ARG A 37 2.43 -18.58 -5.55
N TYR A 38 2.62 -17.75 -4.52
CA TYR A 38 3.79 -16.89 -4.40
C TYR A 38 4.38 -16.90 -2.99
N VAL A 39 5.60 -16.40 -2.85
CA VAL A 39 6.27 -16.17 -1.56
C VAL A 39 6.94 -14.81 -1.59
N VAL A 40 6.73 -13.98 -0.56
CA VAL A 40 7.45 -12.71 -0.39
C VAL A 40 8.61 -12.93 0.57
N ASN A 41 9.80 -12.47 0.18
CA ASN A 41 10.96 -12.37 1.06
C ASN A 41 11.34 -10.90 1.18
N GLU A 42 11.07 -10.31 2.35
CA GLU A 42 11.28 -8.88 2.61
C GLU A 42 12.76 -8.50 2.69
N ASP A 43 13.60 -9.37 3.28
CA ASP A 43 15.03 -9.12 3.44
C ASP A 43 15.74 -9.01 2.09
N LYS A 44 15.44 -9.96 1.20
CA LYS A 44 15.96 -9.98 -0.17
C LYS A 44 15.19 -9.05 -1.11
N ARG A 45 14.05 -8.51 -0.66
CA ARG A 45 13.09 -7.71 -1.44
C ARG A 45 12.67 -8.39 -2.75
N ILE A 46 12.25 -9.64 -2.63
CA ILE A 46 11.80 -10.45 -3.76
C ILE A 46 10.41 -11.03 -3.53
N ILE A 47 9.71 -11.27 -4.63
CA ILE A 47 8.49 -12.07 -4.71
C ILE A 47 8.78 -13.23 -5.67
N TYR A 48 8.74 -14.45 -5.16
CA TYR A 48 8.90 -15.66 -5.96
C TYR A 48 7.54 -16.18 -6.41
N LEU A 49 7.36 -16.38 -7.72
CA LEU A 49 6.13 -16.89 -8.34
C LEU A 49 6.31 -18.36 -8.72
N LYS A 50 5.60 -19.25 -8.01
CA LYS A 50 5.79 -20.70 -8.11
C LYS A 50 5.38 -21.27 -9.48
N ASP A 51 4.33 -20.71 -10.09
CA ASP A 51 3.80 -21.18 -11.38
C ASP A 51 4.74 -20.91 -12.58
N PHE A 52 5.65 -19.97 -12.42
CA PHE A 52 6.49 -19.46 -13.52
C PHE A 52 7.98 -19.63 -13.26
N ASP A 53 8.35 -20.18 -12.11
CA ASP A 53 9.74 -20.20 -11.62
C ASP A 53 10.42 -18.83 -11.77
N LEU A 54 9.68 -17.77 -11.39
CA LEU A 54 10.09 -16.39 -11.65
C LEU A 54 10.26 -15.61 -10.34
N THR A 55 11.38 -14.92 -10.22
CA THR A 55 11.65 -14.03 -9.09
C THR A 55 11.52 -12.56 -9.51
N LEU A 56 10.61 -11.84 -8.88
CA LEU A 56 10.41 -10.41 -9.06
C LEU A 56 11.10 -9.64 -7.93
N ARG A 57 12.00 -8.70 -8.25
CA ARG A 57 12.58 -7.80 -7.24
C ARG A 57 11.67 -6.58 -7.04
N PHE A 58 11.58 -6.05 -5.82
CA PHE A 58 10.78 -4.86 -5.53
C PHE A 58 11.49 -3.78 -4.69
N LYS A 59 11.00 -2.54 -4.76
CA LYS A 59 11.44 -1.38 -3.98
C LYS A 59 10.50 -1.11 -2.82
N GLY A 60 11.06 -0.64 -1.71
CA GLY A 60 10.32 -0.27 -0.50
C GLY A 60 10.33 -1.36 0.59
N LYS A 61 9.48 -1.17 1.59
CA LYS A 61 9.23 -2.12 2.69
C LYS A 61 7.72 -2.40 2.76
N LEU A 62 7.33 -3.57 3.25
CA LEU A 62 5.92 -3.81 3.53
C LEU A 62 5.48 -2.93 4.71
N LYS A 63 4.30 -2.31 4.58
CA LYS A 63 3.70 -1.47 5.63
C LYS A 63 2.87 -2.27 6.64
N TRP A 64 2.41 -3.45 6.22
CA TRP A 64 1.46 -4.26 6.95
C TRP A 64 1.93 -5.70 6.93
N HIS A 65 1.87 -6.34 8.10
CA HIS A 65 2.21 -7.75 8.32
C HIS A 65 0.95 -8.47 8.79
N GLY A 66 0.62 -9.58 8.15
CA GLY A 66 -0.63 -10.29 8.38
C GLY A 66 -0.91 -11.31 7.29
N ARG A 67 -2.15 -11.78 7.21
CA ARG A 67 -2.54 -12.78 6.22
C ARG A 67 -2.61 -12.15 4.83
N GLN A 68 -1.70 -12.57 3.97
CA GLN A 68 -1.60 -12.07 2.59
C GLN A 68 -2.63 -12.75 1.68
N GLY A 69 -3.29 -11.95 0.85
CA GLY A 69 -4.25 -12.42 -0.15
C GLY A 69 -3.63 -12.60 -1.53
N ARG A 70 -4.45 -12.42 -2.56
CA ARG A 70 -4.04 -12.53 -3.98
C ARG A 70 -3.01 -11.46 -4.35
N LEU A 71 -1.98 -11.85 -5.09
CA LEU A 71 -1.02 -10.92 -5.66
C LEU A 71 -1.50 -10.45 -7.04
N GLU A 72 -1.50 -9.14 -7.23
CA GLU A 72 -1.82 -8.49 -8.50
C GLU A 72 -0.61 -7.68 -8.97
N VAL A 73 -0.02 -8.06 -10.10
CA VAL A 73 1.08 -7.33 -10.74
C VAL A 73 0.52 -6.57 -11.93
N ILE A 74 0.50 -5.25 -11.83
CA ILE A 74 -0.17 -4.36 -12.79
C ILE A 74 0.86 -3.38 -13.36
N TYR A 75 0.86 -3.21 -14.69
CA TYR A 75 1.64 -2.15 -15.31
C TYR A 75 0.92 -0.81 -15.19
N ASN A 76 1.59 0.18 -14.61
CA ASN A 76 1.11 1.55 -14.56
C ASN A 76 1.69 2.33 -15.75
N GLU A 77 0.84 2.68 -16.72
CA GLU A 77 1.27 3.40 -17.92
C GLU A 77 1.86 4.78 -17.61
N ALA A 78 1.19 5.57 -16.75
CA ALA A 78 1.62 6.92 -16.40
C ALA A 78 3.02 6.96 -15.77
N ARG A 79 3.33 5.95 -14.96
CA ARG A 79 4.63 5.82 -14.27
C ARG A 79 5.62 4.92 -15.01
N ARG A 80 5.21 4.35 -16.15
CA ARG A 80 5.98 3.39 -16.97
C ARG A 80 6.65 2.29 -16.14
N SER A 81 5.94 1.79 -15.13
CA SER A 81 6.50 0.92 -14.09
C SER A 81 5.49 -0.13 -13.66
N TRP A 82 5.97 -1.31 -13.28
CA TRP A 82 5.16 -2.39 -12.73
C TRP A 82 4.99 -2.24 -11.22
N TYR A 83 3.78 -2.51 -10.74
CA TYR A 83 3.42 -2.48 -9.33
C TYR A 83 2.82 -3.81 -8.90
N ALA A 84 3.27 -4.30 -7.75
CA ALA A 84 2.69 -5.45 -7.07
C ALA A 84 1.76 -4.95 -5.95
N HIS A 85 0.52 -5.44 -5.95
CA HIS A 85 -0.48 -5.18 -4.94
C HIS A 85 -0.81 -6.46 -4.20
N ILE A 86 -0.75 -6.40 -2.87
CA ILE A 86 -1.12 -7.50 -1.98
C ILE A 86 -2.09 -6.95 -0.93
N PRO A 87 -3.34 -7.44 -0.86
CA PRO A 87 -4.20 -7.20 0.28
C PRO A 87 -3.66 -7.99 1.48
N VAL A 88 -3.64 -7.35 2.64
CA VAL A 88 -3.17 -7.95 3.88
C VAL A 88 -4.28 -7.78 4.90
N GLU A 89 -4.81 -8.88 5.39
CA GLU A 89 -5.69 -8.91 6.56
C GLU A 89 -4.80 -8.80 7.80
N VAL A 90 -5.03 -7.76 8.59
CA VAL A 90 -4.27 -7.47 9.81
C VAL A 90 -5.26 -7.49 10.97
N GLU A 91 -4.95 -8.27 12.00
CA GLU A 91 -5.67 -8.16 13.27
C GLU A 91 -5.20 -6.88 13.95
N ILE A 92 -6.10 -5.89 14.04
CA ILE A 92 -5.84 -4.66 14.78
C ILE A 92 -6.12 -4.94 16.25
N VAL A 93 -5.10 -5.44 16.96
CA VAL A 93 -5.11 -5.46 18.43
C VAL A 93 -4.64 -4.08 18.92
N ALA A 94 -5.41 -3.05 18.60
CA ALA A 94 -5.21 -1.73 19.19
C ALA A 94 -5.96 -1.71 20.52
N GLU A 95 -5.27 -2.05 21.60
CA GLU A 95 -5.76 -1.71 22.93
C GLU A 95 -5.70 -0.19 23.10
N ALA A 96 -6.85 0.42 23.35
CA ALA A 96 -6.90 1.81 23.77
C ALA A 96 -6.18 1.92 25.12
N LYS A 97 -4.93 2.40 25.11
CA LYS A 97 -4.12 2.57 26.32
C LYS A 97 -4.65 3.65 27.27
N GLY A 98 -5.62 4.45 26.84
CA GLY A 98 -6.19 5.55 27.60
C GLY A 98 -7.72 5.51 27.59
N ASN A 99 -8.31 6.05 28.65
CA ASN A 99 -9.76 6.23 28.81
C ASN A 99 -10.26 7.60 28.31
N LEU A 100 -9.37 8.44 27.79
CA LEU A 100 -9.69 9.77 27.30
C LEU A 100 -10.37 9.71 25.93
N ARG A 101 -11.37 10.57 25.75
CA ARG A 101 -12.01 10.74 24.46
C ARG A 101 -11.21 11.69 23.59
N ALA A 102 -11.03 11.32 22.33
CA ALA A 102 -10.46 12.20 21.31
C ALA A 102 -11.49 12.45 20.20
N SER A 103 -11.61 13.71 19.81
CA SER A 103 -12.44 14.16 18.68
C SER A 103 -11.53 14.54 17.52
N VAL A 104 -11.87 14.10 16.31
CA VAL A 104 -11.13 14.42 15.08
C VAL A 104 -12.04 15.17 14.13
N ASP A 105 -11.59 16.34 13.67
CA ASP A 105 -12.23 17.12 12.62
C ASP A 105 -11.31 17.22 11.39
N LEU A 106 -11.85 16.99 10.20
CA LEU A 106 -11.12 17.09 8.93
C LEU A 106 -11.59 18.34 8.19
N GLY A 107 -10.68 19.27 7.95
CA GLY A 107 -10.99 20.58 7.35
C GLY A 107 -10.19 20.89 6.09
N ILE A 108 -10.66 21.91 5.35
CA ILE A 108 -10.00 22.40 4.12
C ILE A 108 -8.70 23.14 4.45
N VAL A 109 -8.66 23.87 5.58
CA VAL A 109 -7.48 24.65 6.02
C VAL A 109 -6.57 23.83 6.94
N ASN A 110 -7.15 23.11 7.89
CA ASN A 110 -6.46 22.14 8.74
C ASN A 110 -6.84 20.73 8.28
N LEU A 111 -5.85 20.00 7.75
CA LEU A 111 -6.04 18.64 7.25
C LEU A 111 -6.65 17.73 8.32
N ALA A 112 -6.21 17.88 9.56
CA ALA A 112 -6.84 17.27 10.72
C ALA A 112 -6.66 18.16 11.96
N THR A 113 -7.69 18.23 12.79
CA THR A 113 -7.61 18.77 14.14
C THR A 113 -8.02 17.67 15.10
N VAL A 114 -7.19 17.42 16.11
CA VAL A 114 -7.47 16.43 17.16
C VAL A 114 -7.55 17.16 18.48
N TYR A 115 -8.69 17.02 19.16
CA TYR A 115 -8.87 17.44 20.54
C TYR A 115 -8.91 16.21 21.43
N VAL A 116 -8.21 16.25 22.56
CA VAL A 116 -8.25 15.22 23.60
C VAL A 116 -8.85 15.82 24.87
N GLU A 117 -9.69 15.06 25.56
CA GLU A 117 -10.40 15.49 26.78
C GLU A 117 -9.50 16.02 27.92
N ASP A 118 -8.20 15.69 27.89
CA ASP A 118 -7.19 16.23 28.82
C ASP A 118 -6.76 17.67 28.51
N GLY A 119 -7.35 18.31 27.51
CA GLY A 119 -7.02 19.67 27.10
C GLY A 119 -5.91 19.76 26.05
N THR A 120 -5.40 18.63 25.55
CA THR A 120 -4.39 18.61 24.48
C THR A 120 -5.04 18.81 23.10
N TRP A 121 -4.41 19.65 22.27
CA TRP A 121 -4.83 19.90 20.89
C TRP A 121 -3.68 19.64 19.91
N TYR A 122 -3.97 18.89 18.85
CA TYR A 122 -3.07 18.69 17.72
C TYR A 122 -3.69 19.29 16.46
N ILE A 123 -2.93 20.13 15.75
CA ILE A 123 -3.37 20.73 14.48
C ILE A 123 -2.40 20.32 13.38
N PHE A 124 -2.93 19.66 12.35
CA PHE A 124 -2.22 19.25 11.14
C PHE A 124 -2.60 20.19 9.99
N LYS A 125 -1.67 21.01 9.54
CA LYS A 125 -1.93 21.97 8.44
C LYS A 125 -1.76 21.34 7.07
N GLY A 126 -2.61 21.73 6.11
CA GLY A 126 -2.64 21.19 4.74
C GLY A 126 -1.84 21.98 3.69
N GLY A 127 -1.07 23.01 4.07
CA GLY A 127 -0.33 23.87 3.13
C GLY A 127 0.88 23.19 2.45
N SER A 128 1.59 23.92 1.59
CA SER A 128 2.74 23.45 0.78
C SER A 128 3.90 22.84 1.60
N VAL A 129 3.91 23.04 2.91
CA VAL A 129 4.76 22.35 3.88
C VAL A 129 3.93 21.25 4.57
N LEU A 130 3.75 20.12 3.88
CA LEU A 130 3.10 18.94 4.46
C LEU A 130 3.94 18.46 5.65
N SER A 131 3.29 18.37 6.83
CA SER A 131 3.75 17.82 8.13
C SER A 131 4.19 18.76 9.26
N GLN A 132 3.86 20.07 9.23
CA GLN A 132 3.93 20.83 10.49
C GLN A 132 2.72 20.51 11.37
N TYR A 133 2.95 19.75 12.45
CA TYR A 133 2.00 19.62 13.55
C TYR A 133 2.35 20.63 14.64
N ARG A 134 1.33 21.23 15.26
CA ARG A 134 1.49 22.05 16.47
C ARG A 134 0.71 21.37 17.60
N MET A 135 1.42 21.12 18.70
CA MET A 135 0.83 20.67 19.96
C MET A 135 0.59 21.90 20.83
N ILE A 136 -0.61 22.01 21.38
CA ILE A 136 -0.98 23.05 22.34
C ILE A 136 -1.56 22.32 23.55
N SER A 137 -0.96 22.55 24.72
CA SER A 137 -1.44 22.07 26.02
C SER A 137 -1.60 23.30 26.95
N GLN A 138 -2.57 23.25 27.85
CA GLN A 138 -2.77 24.28 28.89
C GLN A 138 -2.04 23.92 30.18
#